data_AF-A0A3P7JG26-F1
#
_entry.id   AF-A0A3P7JG26-F1
#
_cell.length_a   1.000
_cell.length_b   1.000
_cell.length_c   1.000
_cell.angle_alpha   90.00
_cell.angle_beta   90.00
_cell.angle_gamma   90.00
#
_symmetry.space_group_name_H-M   'P 1'
#
loop_
_entity.id
_entity.type
_entity.pdbx_description
1 polymer ?
#
loop_
_entity_poly.entity_id
_entity_poly.type
_entity_poly.pdbx_seq_one_letter_code
_entity_poly.pdbx_strand_id
1 'polypeptide(L)'
;MSKESELDIAFDNFADLDLDDEVYRFLEGYENQWSASYQVGQCVSGCFSSVQHTIGKVVFLTILQRLIGLTGLATSVKHFSCISLGVLVLVDWIPRNEILFAFLPFLICFLLVLLSSSNSKGFLVTFTCISSILLLQHFMSAEEFVAIRGILMVLTMKISSLAFDMAGSVQLANAVPMLAYLVNPGTLVFGPFYAFQEFEKTLIRKPIKVSLF
;
A
#
# COMPACT_ATOMS: atom_id res chain seq x y z
N MET A 1 54.32 -32.29 -52.73
CA MET A 1 54.35 -30.82 -52.58
C MET A 1 53.23 -30.20 -53.43
N SER A 2 51.95 -30.48 -53.12
CA SER A 2 50.76 -29.83 -53.74
C SER A 2 49.44 -30.37 -53.13
N LYS A 3 49.37 -30.58 -51.81
CA LYS A 3 48.09 -30.98 -51.15
C LYS A 3 47.88 -30.38 -49.76
N GLU A 4 48.93 -29.98 -49.05
CA GLU A 4 48.79 -29.23 -47.79
C GLU A 4 48.34 -27.78 -48.01
N SER A 5 48.61 -27.20 -49.19
CA SER A 5 48.23 -25.82 -49.47
C SER A 5 46.72 -25.60 -49.73
N GLU A 6 45.95 -26.61 -50.13
CA GLU A 6 44.50 -26.44 -50.36
C GLU A 6 43.65 -26.60 -49.09
N LEU A 7 44.17 -27.29 -48.07
CA LEU A 7 43.45 -27.50 -46.81
C LEU A 7 43.52 -26.28 -45.89
N ASP A 8 44.65 -25.56 -45.91
CA ASP A 8 44.79 -24.30 -45.17
C ASP A 8 43.98 -23.16 -45.82
N ILE A 9 43.85 -23.16 -47.16
CA ILE A 9 43.02 -22.17 -47.87
C ILE A 9 41.52 -22.41 -47.62
N ALA A 10 41.10 -23.64 -47.30
CA ALA A 10 39.72 -23.95 -46.92
C ALA A 10 39.42 -23.60 -45.45
N PHE A 11 40.42 -23.59 -44.57
CA PHE A 11 40.25 -23.21 -43.16
C PHE A 11 40.24 -21.68 -43.00
N ASP A 12 41.08 -20.96 -43.74
CA ASP A 12 41.06 -19.48 -43.78
C ASP A 12 39.81 -18.93 -44.49
N ASN A 13 39.27 -19.61 -45.52
CA ASN A 13 37.99 -19.22 -46.12
C ASN A 13 36.77 -19.43 -45.22
N PHE A 14 36.90 -20.19 -44.13
CA PHE A 14 35.84 -20.30 -43.12
C PHE A 14 35.98 -19.22 -42.03
N ALA A 15 37.18 -18.63 -41.87
CA ALA A 15 37.44 -17.53 -40.95
C ALA A 15 37.07 -16.16 -41.54
N ASP A 16 37.04 -16.04 -42.86
CA ASP A 16 36.65 -14.83 -43.62
C ASP A 16 35.24 -14.92 -44.23
N LEU A 17 34.33 -15.73 -43.66
CA LEU A 17 32.93 -15.35 -43.81
C LEU A 17 32.76 -14.09 -42.98
N ASP A 18 32.53 -12.96 -43.66
CA ASP A 18 31.81 -11.81 -43.13
C ASP A 18 30.60 -12.39 -42.38
N LEU A 19 30.78 -12.63 -41.09
CA LEU A 19 29.71 -12.98 -40.18
C LEU A 19 28.97 -11.66 -40.08
N ASP A 20 28.05 -11.47 -41.03
CA ASP A 20 27.48 -10.18 -41.44
C ASP A 20 27.36 -9.27 -40.22
N ASP A 21 27.83 -8.03 -40.30
CA ASP A 21 27.64 -7.01 -39.26
C ASP A 21 26.18 -6.99 -38.73
N GLU A 22 25.23 -7.44 -39.56
CA GLU A 22 23.82 -7.69 -39.23
C GLU A 22 23.59 -8.86 -38.24
N VAL A 23 24.29 -10.00 -38.38
CA VAL A 23 24.28 -11.12 -37.42
C VAL A 23 24.92 -10.71 -36.10
N TYR A 24 26.03 -9.96 -36.12
CA TYR A 24 26.64 -9.42 -34.89
C TYR A 24 25.70 -8.46 -34.17
N ARG A 25 25.08 -7.52 -34.88
CA ARG A 25 24.05 -6.62 -34.31
C ARG A 25 22.82 -7.36 -33.82
N PHE A 26 22.42 -8.44 -34.50
CA PHE A 26 21.29 -9.27 -34.08
C PHE A 26 21.60 -10.02 -32.78
N LEU A 27 22.79 -10.61 -32.66
CA LEU A 27 23.25 -11.30 -31.45
C LEU A 27 23.44 -10.32 -30.28
N GLU A 28 24.03 -9.15 -30.52
CA GLU A 28 24.20 -8.10 -29.52
C GLU A 28 22.84 -7.55 -29.06
N GLY A 29 21.87 -7.41 -29.98
CA GLY A 29 20.48 -7.09 -29.64
C GLY A 29 19.80 -8.17 -28.80
N TYR A 30 20.02 -9.45 -29.12
CA TYR A 30 19.46 -10.57 -28.39
C TYR A 30 20.07 -10.71 -26.98
N GLU A 31 21.38 -10.52 -26.83
CA GLU A 31 22.09 -10.57 -25.55
C GLU A 31 21.70 -9.40 -24.63
N ASN A 32 21.57 -8.19 -25.20
CA ASN A 32 21.05 -7.02 -24.48
C ASN A 32 19.58 -7.19 -24.05
N GLN A 33 18.76 -7.82 -24.89
CA GLN A 33 17.36 -8.10 -24.56
C GLN A 33 17.23 -9.22 -23.51
N TRP A 34 18.09 -10.24 -23.55
CA TRP A 34 18.11 -11.33 -22.59
C TRP A 34 18.65 -10.89 -21.22
N SER A 35 19.71 -10.07 -21.19
CA SER A 35 20.24 -9.46 -19.97
C SER A 35 19.24 -8.49 -19.34
N ALA A 36 18.55 -7.65 -20.13
CA ALA A 36 17.47 -6.81 -19.63
C ALA A 36 16.31 -7.64 -19.07
N SER A 37 15.90 -8.71 -19.75
CA SER A 37 14.83 -9.61 -19.28
C SER A 37 15.22 -10.35 -17.99
N TYR A 38 16.47 -10.81 -17.89
CA TYR A 38 17.01 -11.46 -16.70
C TYR A 38 17.13 -10.49 -15.52
N GLN A 39 17.61 -9.27 -15.77
CA GLN A 39 17.72 -8.22 -14.74
C GLN A 39 16.34 -7.81 -14.22
N VAL A 40 15.35 -7.66 -15.12
CA VAL A 40 13.95 -7.42 -14.73
C VAL A 40 13.40 -8.60 -13.92
N GLY A 41 13.68 -9.85 -14.34
CA GLY A 41 13.29 -11.05 -13.62
C GLY A 41 13.87 -11.10 -12.20
N GLN A 42 15.13 -10.72 -12.02
CA GLN A 42 15.76 -10.61 -10.70
C GLN A 42 15.17 -9.49 -9.85
N CYS A 43 14.89 -8.31 -10.43
CA CYS A 43 14.22 -7.23 -9.72
C CYS A 43 12.81 -7.63 -9.27
N VAL A 44 12.03 -8.27 -10.15
CA VAL A 44 10.67 -8.74 -9.83
C VAL A 44 10.72 -9.83 -8.77
N SER A 45 11.62 -10.80 -8.90
CA SER A 45 11.79 -11.87 -7.91
C SER A 45 12.27 -11.33 -6.56
N GLY A 46 13.20 -10.37 -6.55
CA GLY A 46 13.70 -9.72 -5.34
C GLY A 46 12.61 -8.90 -4.64
N CYS A 47 11.87 -8.09 -5.40
CA CYS A 47 10.71 -7.36 -4.91
C CYS A 47 9.66 -8.32 -4.34
N PHE A 48 9.26 -9.34 -5.09
CA PHE A 48 8.25 -10.31 -4.64
C PHE A 48 8.70 -11.06 -3.38
N SER A 49 9.97 -11.49 -3.33
CA SER A 49 10.52 -12.20 -2.17
C SER A 49 10.52 -11.33 -0.90
N SER A 50 10.80 -10.04 -1.04
CA SER A 50 10.78 -9.08 0.08
C SER A 50 9.34 -8.71 0.51
N VAL A 51 8.42 -8.68 -0.45
CA VAL A 51 7.05 -8.18 -0.28
C VAL A 51 6.08 -9.28 0.18
N GLN A 52 6.30 -10.54 -0.21
CA GLN A 52 5.35 -11.64 -0.01
C GLN A 52 4.97 -11.87 1.46
N HIS A 53 5.92 -11.78 2.39
CA HIS A 53 5.66 -12.07 3.80
C HIS A 53 4.80 -10.99 4.44
N THR A 54 5.16 -9.72 4.19
CA THR A 54 4.48 -8.56 4.77
C THR A 54 3.10 -8.36 4.13
N ILE A 55 2.99 -8.43 2.80
CA ILE A 55 1.71 -8.31 2.11
C ILE A 55 0.81 -9.51 2.40
N GLY A 56 1.36 -10.73 2.43
CA GLY A 56 0.59 -11.94 2.72
C GLY A 56 -0.13 -11.85 4.07
N LYS A 57 0.54 -11.33 5.10
CA LYS A 57 -0.06 -11.10 6.42
C LYS A 57 -1.18 -10.07 6.38
N VAL A 58 -0.97 -8.91 5.73
CA VAL A 58 -2.01 -7.85 5.62
C VAL A 58 -3.21 -8.35 4.81
N VAL A 59 -2.98 -9.08 3.73
CA VAL A 59 -4.03 -9.69 2.90
C VAL A 59 -4.83 -10.71 3.71
N PHE A 60 -4.15 -11.57 4.46
CA PHE A 60 -4.81 -12.54 5.34
C PHE A 60 -5.69 -11.85 6.39
N LEU A 61 -5.18 -10.84 7.08
CA LEU A 61 -5.94 -10.07 8.08
C LEU A 61 -7.13 -9.33 7.44
N THR A 62 -6.96 -8.83 6.21
CA THR A 62 -8.05 -8.19 5.45
C THR A 62 -9.14 -9.18 5.06
N ILE A 63 -8.77 -10.38 4.63
CA ILE A 63 -9.74 -11.46 4.33
C ILE A 63 -10.48 -11.84 5.61
N LEU A 64 -9.77 -12.03 6.73
CA LEU A 64 -10.38 -12.35 8.01
C LEU A 64 -11.37 -11.26 8.44
N GLN A 65 -10.99 -9.99 8.32
CA GLN A 65 -11.87 -8.85 8.60
C GLN A 65 -13.12 -8.88 7.72
N ARG A 66 -12.98 -9.24 6.45
CA ARG A 66 -14.10 -9.32 5.50
C ARG A 66 -15.04 -10.49 5.82
N LEU A 67 -14.50 -11.65 6.21
CA LEU A 67 -15.29 -12.78 6.69
C LEU A 67 -16.10 -12.41 7.94
N ILE A 68 -15.49 -11.70 8.90
CA ILE A 68 -16.19 -11.18 10.08
C ILE A 68 -17.30 -10.21 9.66
N GLY A 69 -17.06 -9.33 8.70
CA GLY A 69 -18.07 -8.41 8.16
C GLY A 69 -19.30 -9.12 7.57
N LEU A 70 -19.11 -10.29 6.96
CA LEU A 70 -20.19 -11.11 6.37
C LEU A 70 -21.05 -11.83 7.42
N THR A 71 -20.57 -11.98 8.66
CA THR A 71 -21.32 -12.61 9.73
C THR A 71 -22.53 -11.78 10.17
N GLY A 72 -23.51 -12.43 10.80
CA GLY A 72 -24.67 -11.78 11.43
C GLY A 72 -24.38 -11.12 12.78
N LEU A 73 -23.11 -10.90 13.15
CA LEU A 73 -22.74 -10.31 14.42
C LEU A 73 -23.21 -8.85 14.55
N ALA A 74 -23.40 -8.39 15.79
CA ALA A 74 -23.73 -7.00 16.09
C ALA A 74 -22.67 -6.03 15.54
N THR A 75 -23.11 -4.89 15.03
CA THR A 75 -22.25 -3.88 14.39
C THR A 75 -21.11 -3.42 15.30
N SER A 76 -21.35 -3.29 16.61
CA SER A 76 -20.32 -2.96 17.59
C SER A 76 -19.17 -3.98 17.59
N VAL A 77 -19.47 -5.28 17.54
CA VAL A 77 -18.42 -6.32 17.50
C VAL A 77 -17.62 -6.25 16.21
N LYS A 78 -18.28 -5.93 15.10
CA LYS A 78 -17.60 -5.71 13.82
C LYS A 78 -16.62 -4.53 13.91
N HIS A 79 -17.04 -3.39 14.50
CA HIS A 79 -16.15 -2.25 14.73
C HIS A 79 -14.94 -2.61 15.59
N PHE A 80 -15.14 -3.33 16.70
CA PHE A 80 -14.03 -3.77 17.54
C PHE A 80 -13.07 -4.72 16.80
N SER A 81 -13.57 -5.59 15.92
CA SER A 81 -12.72 -6.44 15.08
C SER A 81 -11.87 -5.62 14.09
N CYS A 82 -12.46 -4.56 13.48
CA CYS A 82 -11.71 -3.66 12.60
C CYS A 82 -10.59 -2.98 13.37
N ILE A 83 -10.88 -2.52 14.58
CA ILE A 83 -9.91 -1.82 15.44
C ILE A 83 -8.78 -2.77 15.83
N SER A 84 -9.11 -3.97 16.33
CA SER A 84 -8.08 -4.91 16.77
C SER A 84 -7.18 -5.36 15.63
N LEU A 85 -7.75 -5.77 14.50
CA LEU A 85 -6.98 -6.21 13.32
C LEU A 85 -6.20 -5.05 12.70
N GLY A 86 -6.76 -3.85 12.70
CA GLY A 86 -6.09 -2.62 12.26
C GLY A 86 -4.85 -2.28 13.09
N VAL A 87 -5.00 -2.28 14.41
CA VAL A 87 -3.89 -2.02 15.35
C VAL A 87 -2.81 -3.07 15.22
N LEU A 88 -3.16 -4.35 15.01
CA LEU A 88 -2.18 -5.40 14.76
C LEU A 88 -1.35 -5.15 13.50
N VAL A 89 -1.97 -4.69 12.41
CA VAL A 89 -1.25 -4.30 11.18
C VAL A 89 -0.32 -3.12 11.45
N LEU A 90 -0.79 -2.11 12.19
CA LEU A 90 -0.01 -0.91 12.49
C LEU A 90 1.24 -1.19 13.34
N VAL A 91 1.10 -2.01 14.38
CA VAL A 91 2.20 -2.39 15.28
C VAL A 91 3.24 -3.26 14.55
N ASP A 92 2.80 -4.04 13.56
CA ASP A 92 3.68 -4.86 12.74
C ASP A 92 4.45 -4.04 11.69
N TRP A 93 3.81 -3.00 11.15
CA TRP A 93 4.38 -2.17 10.08
C TRP A 93 5.33 -1.09 10.59
N ILE A 94 5.05 -0.51 11.76
CA ILE A 94 5.81 0.63 12.28
C ILE A 94 6.84 0.13 13.30
N PRO A 95 8.13 0.49 13.16
CA PRO A 95 9.15 0.13 14.14
C PRO A 95 8.80 0.69 15.53
N ARG A 96 9.05 -0.11 16.58
CA ARG A 96 8.60 0.18 17.95
C ARG A 96 9.06 1.53 18.51
N ASN A 97 10.21 2.03 18.08
CA ASN A 97 10.78 3.28 18.59
C ASN A 97 10.06 4.51 18.03
N GLU A 98 9.57 4.42 16.79
CA GLU A 98 8.97 5.54 16.07
C GLU A 98 7.43 5.53 16.08
N ILE A 99 6.84 4.48 16.64
CA ILE A 99 5.38 4.32 16.70
C ILE A 99 4.71 5.49 17.41
N LEU A 100 5.31 5.99 18.50
CA LEU A 100 4.77 7.13 19.24
C LEU A 100 4.80 8.42 18.41
N PHE A 101 5.91 8.69 17.72
CA PHE A 101 6.05 9.88 16.88
C PHE A 101 5.10 9.86 15.67
N ALA A 102 4.83 8.69 15.10
CA ALA A 102 3.86 8.54 14.02
C ALA A 102 2.40 8.70 14.48
N PHE A 103 2.04 8.15 15.65
CA PHE A 103 0.64 8.14 16.12
C PHE A 103 0.21 9.37 16.90
N LEU A 104 1.10 10.04 17.63
CA LEU A 104 0.77 11.22 18.42
C LEU A 104 0.11 12.33 17.58
N PRO A 105 0.64 12.75 16.41
CA PRO A 105 -0.05 13.74 15.57
C PRO A 105 -1.41 13.24 15.05
N PHE A 106 -1.51 11.95 14.74
CA PHE A 106 -2.77 11.35 14.29
C PHE A 106 -3.84 11.37 15.39
N LEU A 107 -3.44 11.08 16.64
CA LEU A 107 -4.30 11.18 17.82
C LEU A 107 -4.76 12.62 18.05
N ILE A 108 -3.87 13.61 17.92
CA ILE A 108 -4.23 15.03 18.02
C ILE A 108 -5.27 15.38 16.94
N CYS A 109 -5.04 14.99 15.69
CA CYS A 109 -5.98 15.27 14.61
C CYS A 109 -7.34 14.61 14.85
N PHE A 110 -7.36 13.38 15.37
CA PHE A 110 -8.60 12.69 15.74
C PHE A 110 -9.33 13.39 16.89
N LEU A 111 -8.61 13.81 17.94
CA LEU A 111 -9.20 14.58 19.04
C LEU A 111 -9.76 15.92 18.57
N LEU A 112 -9.09 16.61 17.63
CA LEU A 112 -9.62 17.82 17.01
C LEU A 112 -10.94 17.56 16.26
N VAL A 113 -11.08 16.41 15.59
CA VAL A 113 -12.35 16.02 14.93
C VAL A 113 -13.48 15.84 15.95
N LEU A 114 -13.18 15.23 17.10
CA LEU A 114 -14.16 14.95 18.16
C LEU A 114 -14.55 16.19 18.97
N LEU A 115 -13.58 17.03 19.32
CA LEU A 115 -13.76 18.15 20.25
C LEU A 115 -14.15 19.45 19.54
N SER A 116 -13.77 19.62 18.27
CA SER A 116 -14.11 20.85 17.54
C SER A 116 -15.57 20.83 17.10
N SER A 117 -16.29 21.86 17.51
CA SER A 117 -17.66 22.17 17.07
C SER A 117 -17.70 23.33 16.07
N SER A 118 -16.55 23.76 15.56
CA SER A 118 -16.44 24.91 14.66
C SER A 118 -16.83 24.55 13.22
N ASN A 119 -17.52 25.47 12.52
CA ASN A 119 -17.85 25.34 11.10
C ASN A 119 -16.59 25.22 10.21
N SER A 120 -15.43 25.69 10.67
CA SER A 120 -14.16 25.60 9.96
C SER A 120 -13.32 24.37 10.35
N LYS A 121 -13.91 23.39 11.05
CA LYS A 121 -13.20 22.19 11.55
C LYS A 121 -12.47 21.42 10.45
N GLY A 122 -13.11 21.19 9.31
CA GLY A 122 -12.50 20.44 8.21
C GLY A 122 -11.20 21.05 7.72
N PHE A 123 -11.18 22.38 7.53
CA PHE A 123 -9.98 23.11 7.14
C PHE A 123 -8.88 23.06 8.20
N LEU A 124 -9.23 23.28 9.47
CA LEU A 124 -8.27 23.24 10.58
C LEU A 124 -7.63 21.85 10.67
N VAL A 125 -8.44 20.78 10.69
CA VAL A 125 -7.94 19.40 10.79
C VAL A 125 -7.06 19.05 9.58
N THR A 126 -7.47 19.43 8.38
CA THR A 126 -6.68 19.17 7.16
C THR A 126 -5.33 19.87 7.22
N PHE A 127 -5.31 21.15 7.63
CA PHE A 127 -4.08 21.90 7.81
C PHE A 127 -3.17 21.25 8.86
N THR A 128 -3.72 20.88 10.02
CA THR A 128 -2.97 20.18 11.07
C THR A 128 -2.41 18.84 10.59
N CYS A 129 -3.17 18.08 9.79
CA CYS A 129 -2.69 16.81 9.23
C CYS A 129 -1.50 17.03 8.29
N ILE A 130 -1.59 18.01 7.39
CA ILE A 130 -0.51 18.33 6.44
C ILE A 130 0.73 18.80 7.19
N SER A 131 0.59 19.75 8.13
CA SER A 131 1.70 20.20 8.96
C SER A 131 2.32 19.05 9.75
N SER A 132 1.51 18.14 10.26
CA SER A 132 2.00 16.98 11.02
C SER A 132 2.84 16.03 10.17
N ILE A 133 2.44 15.74 8.92
CA ILE A 133 3.25 14.93 8.00
C ILE A 133 4.58 15.64 7.70
N LEU A 134 4.56 16.94 7.45
CA LEU A 134 5.77 17.71 7.16
C LEU A 134 6.74 17.74 8.34
N LEU A 135 6.22 17.89 9.57
CA LEU A 135 7.02 17.79 10.78
C LEU A 135 7.60 16.39 10.94
N LEU A 136 6.80 15.34 10.74
CA LEU A 136 7.26 13.97 10.85
C LEU A 136 8.37 13.66 9.83
N GLN A 137 8.26 14.18 8.60
CA GLN A 137 9.32 14.07 7.59
C GLN A 137 10.63 14.75 8.03
N HIS A 138 10.56 15.80 8.85
CA HIS A 138 11.74 16.51 9.34
C HIS A 138 12.41 15.79 10.51
N PHE A 139 11.62 15.15 11.39
CA PHE A 139 12.14 14.48 12.59
C PHE A 139 12.52 13.01 12.37
N MET A 140 11.93 12.36 11.37
CA MET A 140 12.16 10.94 11.07
C MET A 140 13.26 10.77 10.02
N SER A 141 13.98 9.64 10.07
CA SER A 141 14.91 9.29 9.00
C SER A 141 14.18 9.09 7.66
N ALA A 142 14.87 9.34 6.55
CA ALA A 142 14.27 9.22 5.22
C ALA A 142 13.79 7.79 4.92
N GLU A 143 14.52 6.78 5.39
CA GLU A 143 14.18 5.37 5.20
C GLU A 143 12.88 4.99 5.92
N GLU A 144 12.77 5.35 7.21
CA GLU A 144 11.59 5.07 8.02
C GLU A 144 10.37 5.85 7.51
N PHE A 145 10.56 7.12 7.15
CA PHE A 145 9.48 7.93 6.61
C PHE A 145 8.92 7.32 5.33
N VAL A 146 9.78 6.90 4.39
CA VAL A 146 9.36 6.25 3.14
C VAL A 146 8.58 4.96 3.43
N ALA A 147 8.98 4.18 4.43
CA ALA A 147 8.29 2.94 4.81
C ALA A 147 6.86 3.17 5.33
N ILE A 148 6.60 4.27 6.05
CA ILE A 148 5.29 4.56 6.66
C ILE A 148 4.46 5.61 5.90
N ARG A 149 5.05 6.32 4.93
CA ARG A 149 4.43 7.44 4.19
C ARG A 149 3.09 7.06 3.58
N GLY A 150 2.97 5.86 3.01
CA GLY A 150 1.72 5.38 2.42
C GLY A 150 0.58 5.33 3.43
N ILE A 151 0.84 4.78 4.62
CA ILE A 151 -0.15 4.69 5.70
C ILE A 151 -0.52 6.10 6.17
N LEU A 152 0.46 6.98 6.36
CA LEU A 152 0.23 8.37 6.78
C LEU A 152 -0.65 9.13 5.80
N MET A 153 -0.38 9.00 4.49
CA MET A 153 -1.18 9.65 3.44
C MET A 153 -2.63 9.21 3.49
N VAL A 154 -2.88 7.90 3.55
CA VAL A 154 -4.22 7.33 3.62
C VAL A 154 -4.94 7.78 4.90
N LEU A 155 -4.24 7.74 6.03
CA LEU A 155 -4.75 8.18 7.32
C LEU A 155 -5.15 9.67 7.31
N THR A 156 -4.30 10.54 6.76
CA THR A 156 -4.59 11.97 6.60
C THR A 156 -5.78 12.20 5.69
N MET A 157 -5.90 11.47 4.58
CA MET A 157 -7.08 11.55 3.71
C MET A 157 -8.35 11.17 4.45
N LYS A 158 -8.33 10.07 5.20
CA LYS A 158 -9.49 9.57 5.94
C LYS A 158 -9.90 10.50 7.08
N ILE A 159 -8.95 11.03 7.85
CA ILE A 159 -9.22 12.02 8.90
C ILE A 159 -9.77 13.32 8.31
N SER A 160 -9.15 13.85 7.25
CA SER A 160 -9.59 15.11 6.64
C SER A 160 -11.00 14.96 6.08
N SER A 161 -11.28 13.88 5.35
CA SER A 161 -12.63 13.56 4.88
C SER A 161 -13.62 13.41 6.03
N LEU A 162 -13.24 12.73 7.11
CA LEU A 162 -14.10 12.57 8.28
C LEU A 162 -14.39 13.92 8.94
N ALA A 163 -13.41 14.82 8.99
CA ALA A 163 -13.58 16.16 9.54
C ALA A 163 -14.59 17.01 8.74
N PHE A 164 -14.60 16.86 7.42
CA PHE A 164 -15.59 17.52 6.54
C PHE A 164 -16.97 16.84 6.62
N ASP A 165 -17.03 15.51 6.61
CA ASP A 165 -18.28 14.75 6.74
C ASP A 165 -18.99 15.05 8.07
N MET A 166 -18.22 15.35 9.12
CA MET A 166 -18.70 15.59 10.48
C MET A 166 -18.72 17.08 10.84
N ALA A 167 -19.04 17.98 9.91
CA ALA A 167 -19.03 19.43 10.14
C ALA A 167 -19.91 19.92 11.33
N GLY A 168 -20.79 19.06 11.87
CA GLY A 168 -21.57 19.32 13.09
C GLY A 168 -20.93 18.82 14.40
N SER A 169 -21.70 18.87 15.49
CA SER A 169 -21.29 18.32 16.78
C SER A 169 -21.21 16.79 16.72
N VAL A 170 -20.03 16.26 16.99
CA VAL A 170 -19.80 14.81 17.02
C VAL A 170 -20.13 14.29 18.41
N GLN A 171 -21.03 13.32 18.50
CA GLN A 171 -21.26 12.60 19.74
C GLN A 171 -20.11 11.64 20.01
N LEU A 172 -19.66 11.56 21.26
CA LEU A 172 -18.58 10.65 21.68
C LEU A 172 -18.91 9.17 21.36
N ALA A 173 -20.19 8.81 21.32
CA ALA A 173 -20.65 7.48 20.91
C ALA A 173 -20.19 7.09 19.49
N ASN A 174 -19.94 8.07 18.61
CA ASN A 174 -19.47 7.84 17.25
C ASN A 174 -17.95 7.66 17.15
N ALA A 175 -17.20 7.86 18.26
CA ALA A 175 -15.75 7.71 18.25
C ALA A 175 -15.31 6.28 17.90
N VAL A 176 -16.04 5.26 18.34
CA VAL A 176 -15.73 3.85 18.05
C VAL A 176 -15.90 3.54 16.56
N PRO A 177 -17.05 3.82 15.91
CA PRO A 177 -17.20 3.71 14.46
C PRO A 177 -16.14 4.49 13.67
N MET A 178 -15.82 5.71 14.08
CA MET A 178 -14.80 6.55 13.44
C MET A 178 -13.41 5.93 13.54
N LEU A 179 -13.03 5.42 14.72
CA LEU A 179 -11.75 4.76 14.90
C LEU A 179 -11.68 3.49 14.05
N ALA A 180 -12.73 2.68 14.05
CA ALA A 180 -12.85 1.48 13.21
C ALA A 180 -12.71 1.79 11.71
N TYR A 181 -13.29 2.92 11.28
CA TYR A 181 -13.09 3.42 9.92
C TYR A 181 -11.62 3.74 9.67
N LEU A 182 -10.99 4.54 10.54
CA LEU A 182 -9.61 5.01 10.36
C LEU A 182 -8.62 3.85 10.29
N VAL A 183 -8.68 2.91 11.22
CA VAL A 183 -7.70 1.80 11.32
C VAL A 183 -8.11 0.53 10.57
N ASN A 184 -9.18 0.54 9.77
CA ASN A 184 -9.60 -0.66 9.04
C ASN A 184 -8.42 -1.25 8.22
N PRO A 185 -7.97 -2.49 8.51
CA PRO A 185 -6.76 -3.07 7.90
C PRO A 185 -6.84 -3.14 6.39
N GLY A 186 -8.05 -3.38 5.85
CA GLY A 186 -8.27 -3.48 4.40
C GLY A 186 -8.12 -2.17 3.65
N THR A 187 -8.21 -1.02 4.34
CA THR A 187 -8.01 0.30 3.72
C THR A 187 -6.85 1.08 4.24
N LEU A 188 -6.18 0.61 5.29
CA LEU A 188 -5.08 1.33 5.91
C LEU A 188 -3.78 1.26 5.10
N VAL A 189 -3.51 0.11 4.46
CA VAL A 189 -2.24 -0.14 3.77
C VAL A 189 -2.39 -0.13 2.25
N PHE A 190 -3.40 -0.85 1.71
CA PHE A 190 -3.55 -1.05 0.26
C PHE A 190 -4.97 -0.79 -0.29
N GLY A 191 -5.90 -0.30 0.53
CA GLY A 191 -7.29 -0.20 0.09
C GLY A 191 -7.63 1.14 -0.55
N PRO A 192 -8.66 1.15 -1.41
CA PRO A 192 -9.17 2.37 -2.00
C PRO A 192 -9.75 3.29 -0.91
N PHE A 193 -9.61 4.59 -1.12
CA PHE A 193 -10.28 5.57 -0.30
C PHE A 193 -11.80 5.55 -0.53
N TYR A 194 -12.56 5.58 0.56
CA TYR A 194 -14.01 5.79 0.53
C TYR A 194 -14.44 6.57 1.77
N ALA A 195 -15.50 7.37 1.66
CA ALA A 195 -16.01 8.22 2.73
C ALA A 195 -16.59 7.42 3.92
N PHE A 196 -16.69 8.06 5.09
CA PHE A 196 -17.14 7.40 6.33
C PHE A 196 -18.54 6.76 6.19
N GLN A 197 -19.47 7.41 5.49
CA GLN A 197 -20.81 6.85 5.29
C GLN A 197 -20.80 5.55 4.47
N GLU A 198 -19.90 5.42 3.49
CA GLU A 198 -19.76 4.20 2.70
C GLU A 198 -19.15 3.07 3.54
N PHE A 199 -18.24 3.40 4.47
CA PHE A 199 -17.73 2.43 5.44
C PHE A 199 -18.86 1.78 6.24
N GLU A 200 -19.74 2.58 6.82
CA GLU A 200 -20.81 2.07 7.68
C GLU A 200 -21.75 1.15 6.89
N LYS A 201 -22.05 1.50 5.64
CA LYS A 201 -22.83 0.65 4.72
C LYS A 201 -22.17 -0.69 4.43
N THR A 202 -20.84 -0.78 4.47
CA THR A 202 -20.12 -2.06 4.23
C THR A 202 -20.20 -3.01 5.41
N LEU A 203 -20.37 -2.49 6.63
CA LEU A 203 -20.50 -3.28 7.86
C LEU A 203 -21.92 -3.80 8.08
N ILE A 204 -22.91 -3.08 7.53
CA ILE A 204 -24.30 -3.52 7.48
C ILE A 204 -24.40 -4.68 6.49
N ARG A 205 -24.91 -5.83 6.97
CA ARG A 205 -25.14 -6.99 6.11
C ARG A 205 -26.20 -6.63 5.07
N LYS A 206 -25.79 -6.58 3.79
CA LYS A 206 -26.75 -6.53 2.68
C LYS A 206 -27.40 -7.90 2.52
N PRO A 207 -28.74 -8.01 2.48
CA PRO A 207 -29.37 -9.26 2.09
C PRO A 207 -28.92 -9.61 0.67
N ILE A 208 -28.56 -10.87 0.44
CA ILE A 208 -28.24 -11.36 -0.91
C ILE A 208 -29.52 -11.18 -1.72
N LYS A 209 -29.52 -10.24 -2.67
CA LYS A 209 -30.58 -10.15 -3.66
C LYS A 209 -30.41 -11.35 -4.57
N VAL A 210 -31.17 -12.41 -4.31
CA VAL A 210 -31.35 -13.52 -5.23
C VAL A 210 -32.27 -13.02 -6.35
N SER A 211 -31.75 -12.16 -7.22
CA SER A 211 -32.41 -11.88 -8.51
C SER A 211 -31.89 -12.91 -9.50
N LEU A 212 -32.43 -14.13 -9.35
CA LEU A 212 -32.44 -15.16 -10.38
C LEU A 212 -33.81 -15.03 -11.05
N PHE A 213 -33.86 -14.33 -12.18
CA PHE A 213 -34.82 -14.48 -13.27
C PHE A 213 -34.34 -13.64 -14.45
#